data_AF-A0A353H1Y4-F1
#
_entry.id   AF-A0A353H1Y4-F1
#
_cell.length_a   1.000
_cell.length_b   1.000
_cell.length_c   1.000
_cell.angle_alpha   90.00
_cell.angle_beta   90.00
_cell.angle_gamma   90.00
#
_symmetry.space_group_name_H-M   'P 1'
#
loop_
_entity.id
_entity.type
_entity.pdbx_description
1 polymer ?
#
loop_
_entity_poly.entity_id
_entity_poly.type
_entity_poly.pdbx_seq_one_letter_code
_entity_poly.pdbx_strand_id
1 'polypeptide(L)' 'PTLNHRYLFEDVPMSLVPIAALGQRYGVEVRGMDAMIRLASIIHHTDYWRRGRTLDKLGISQLSVGELMHFVMEGTLE' A
#
# COMPACT_ATOMS: atom_id res chain seq x y z
N PRO A 1 23.64 -14.21 -0.96
CA PRO A 1 22.70 -13.06 -0.87
C PRO A 1 21.94 -13.11 0.46
N THR A 2 21.82 -11.99 1.18
CA THR A 2 21.02 -11.88 2.41
C THR A 2 19.61 -11.40 2.08
N LEU A 3 18.65 -11.60 2.99
CA LEU A 3 17.28 -11.10 2.82
C LEU A 3 17.16 -9.59 3.10
N ASN A 4 18.19 -8.94 3.64
CA ASN A 4 18.23 -7.47 3.75
C ASN A 4 18.45 -6.84 2.37
N HIS A 5 17.37 -6.72 1.61
CA HIS A 5 17.42 -6.33 0.20
C HIS A 5 16.34 -5.31 -0.13
N ARG A 6 16.65 -4.42 -1.09
CA ARG A 6 15.80 -3.32 -1.54
C ARG A 6 14.40 -3.79 -1.95
N TYR A 7 14.32 -4.93 -2.64
CA TYR A 7 13.04 -5.54 -3.04
C TYR A 7 12.07 -5.82 -1.88
N LEU A 8 12.57 -5.93 -0.65
CA LEU A 8 11.71 -6.10 0.52
C LEU A 8 11.49 -4.78 1.25
N PHE A 9 12.56 -4.06 1.63
CA PHE A 9 12.39 -2.85 2.46
C PHE A 9 11.91 -1.61 1.71
N GLU A 10 11.95 -1.59 0.37
CA GLU A 10 11.38 -0.54 -0.48
C GLU A 10 10.04 -0.97 -1.08
N ASP A 11 10.00 -2.08 -1.83
CA ASP A 11 8.81 -2.42 -2.62
C ASP A 11 7.61 -2.82 -1.76
N VAL A 12 7.84 -3.50 -0.61
CA VAL A 12 6.74 -3.89 0.27
C VAL A 12 6.04 -2.65 0.86
N PRO A 13 6.73 -1.72 1.56
CA PRO A 13 6.07 -0.55 2.12
C PRO A 13 5.65 0.51 1.08
N MET A 14 6.35 0.64 -0.06
CA MET A 14 6.12 1.71 -1.02
C MET A 14 5.19 1.33 -2.18
N SER A 15 5.10 0.04 -2.50
CA SER A 15 4.29 -0.46 -3.63
C SER A 15 3.22 -1.43 -3.15
N LEU A 16 3.60 -2.54 -2.50
CA LEU A 16 2.65 -3.62 -2.20
C LEU A 16 1.59 -3.20 -1.18
N VAL A 17 2.00 -2.52 -0.09
CA VAL A 17 1.08 -1.99 0.92
C VAL A 17 0.07 -0.99 0.31
N PRO A 18 0.45 0.08 -0.42
CA PRO A 18 -0.53 0.99 -0.99
C PRO A 18 -1.45 0.32 -2.03
N ILE A 19 -0.94 -0.60 -2.85
CA ILE A 19 -1.77 -1.33 -3.83
C ILE A 19 -2.80 -2.22 -3.10
N ALA A 20 -2.37 -2.97 -2.09
CA ALA A 20 -3.28 -3.79 -1.28
C ALA A 20 -4.33 -2.93 -0.57
N ALA A 21 -3.93 -1.78 -0.01
CA ALA A 21 -4.83 -0.85 0.67
C ALA A 21 -5.89 -0.26 -0.28
N LEU A 22 -5.50 0.12 -1.51
CA LEU A 22 -6.43 0.56 -2.56
C LEU A 22 -7.43 -0.56 -2.91
N GLY A 23 -6.94 -1.78 -3.09
CA GLY A 23 -7.79 -2.94 -3.38
C GLY A 23 -8.82 -3.18 -2.27
N GLN A 24 -8.38 -3.22 -1.00
CA GLN A 24 -9.27 -3.37 0.16
C GLN A 24 -10.34 -2.28 0.22
N ARG A 25 -9.97 -1.02 -0.03
CA ARG A 25 -10.90 0.12 0.00
C ARG A 25 -12.00 0.01 -1.06
N TYR A 26 -11.62 -0.37 -2.27
CA TYR A 26 -12.52 -0.33 -3.42
C TYR A 26 -13.11 -1.70 -3.80
N GLY A 27 -13.07 -2.66 -2.86
CA GLY A 27 -13.78 -3.93 -2.97
C GLY A 27 -13.09 -5.00 -3.81
N VAL A 28 -11.77 -4.90 -4.02
CA VAL A 28 -10.97 -5.92 -4.71
C VAL A 28 -10.35 -6.87 -3.68
N GLU A 29 -10.46 -8.17 -3.91
CA GLU A 29 -9.83 -9.18 -3.04
C GLU A 29 -8.30 -9.18 -3.23
N VAL A 30 -7.56 -9.05 -2.13
CA VAL A 30 -6.09 -8.88 -2.14
C VAL A 30 -5.31 -9.96 -1.38
N ARG A 31 -5.91 -11.13 -1.14
CA ARG A 31 -5.36 -12.17 -0.24
C ARG A 31 -3.90 -12.55 -0.55
N GLY A 32 -3.54 -12.62 -1.82
CA GLY A 32 -2.15 -12.90 -2.23
C GLY A 32 -1.17 -11.81 -1.79
N MET A 33 -1.52 -10.53 -1.95
CA MET A 33 -0.69 -9.41 -1.52
C MET A 33 -0.59 -9.35 0.00
N ASP A 34 -1.69 -9.56 0.72
CA ASP A 34 -1.70 -9.60 2.19
C ASP A 34 -0.78 -10.69 2.75
N ALA A 35 -0.81 -11.89 2.15
CA ALA A 35 0.08 -12.98 2.54
C ALA A 35 1.56 -12.61 2.32
N MET A 36 1.88 -11.99 1.18
CA MET A 36 3.25 -11.55 0.87
C MET A 36 3.74 -10.45 1.82
N ILE A 37 2.91 -9.43 2.11
CA ILE A 37 3.25 -8.37 3.07
C ILE A 37 3.51 -8.98 4.46
N ARG A 38 2.71 -9.96 4.88
CA ARG A 38 2.88 -10.64 6.17
C ARG A 38 4.18 -11.43 6.25
N LEU A 39 4.52 -12.19 5.20
CA LEU A 39 5.78 -12.93 5.14
C LEU A 39 6.98 -11.97 5.17
N ALA A 40 6.95 -10.90 4.39
CA ALA A 40 8.01 -9.88 4.41
C ALA A 40 8.14 -9.22 5.80
N SER A 41 7.02 -8.96 6.47
CA SER A 41 7.01 -8.37 7.82
C SER A 41 7.69 -9.28 8.84
N ILE A 42 7.45 -10.60 8.75
CA ILE A 42 8.08 -11.61 9.60
C ILE A 42 9.58 -11.68 9.33
N ILE A 43 9.97 -11.80 8.05
CA ILE A 43 11.38 -11.92 7.64
C ILE A 43 12.22 -10.73 8.10
N HIS A 44 11.65 -9.52 8.04
CA HIS A 44 12.33 -8.27 8.41
C HIS A 44 12.03 -7.76 9.82
N HIS A 45 11.29 -8.51 10.62
CA HIS A 45 10.84 -8.08 11.95
C HIS A 45 10.27 -6.65 11.95
N THR A 46 9.51 -6.31 10.90
CA THR A 46 9.02 -4.97 10.63
C THR A 46 7.55 -5.03 10.27
N ASP A 47 6.69 -4.30 10.98
CA ASP A 47 5.29 -4.16 10.60
C ASP A 47 5.18 -3.23 9.37
N TYR A 48 5.00 -3.82 8.20
CA TYR A 48 4.87 -3.07 6.96
C TYR A 48 3.52 -2.40 6.77
N TRP A 49 2.45 -2.84 7.44
CA TRP A 49 1.18 -2.11 7.45
C TRP A 49 1.30 -0.82 8.26
N ARG A 50 2.02 -0.88 9.39
CA ARG A 50 2.31 0.32 10.18
C ARG A 50 3.35 1.23 9.51
N ARG A 51 4.34 0.68 8.81
CA ARG A 51 5.44 1.47 8.21
C ARG A 51 5.12 1.99 6.80
N GLY A 52 4.45 1.20 5.98
CA GLY A 52 4.19 1.48 4.57
C GLY A 52 3.22 2.63 4.32
N ARG A 53 3.03 2.96 3.04
CA ARG A 53 2.12 4.00 2.57
C ARG A 53 0.68 3.47 2.56
N THR A 54 -0.04 3.69 3.65
CA THR A 54 -1.48 3.43 3.72
C THR A 54 -2.27 4.61 3.15
N LEU A 55 -3.56 4.41 2.89
CA LEU A 55 -4.41 5.46 2.34
C LEU A 55 -4.56 6.66 3.29
N ASP A 56 -4.54 6.41 4.60
CA ASP A 56 -4.55 7.47 5.62
C ASP A 56 -3.29 8.34 5.53
N LYS A 57 -2.11 7.72 5.37
CA LYS A 57 -0.84 8.44 5.21
C LYS A 57 -0.75 9.18 3.88
N LEU A 58 -1.42 8.67 2.86
CA LEU A 58 -1.53 9.32 1.56
C LEU A 58 -2.59 10.43 1.54
N GLY A 59 -3.41 10.56 2.59
CA GLY A 59 -4.47 11.57 2.66
C GLY A 59 -5.66 11.30 1.73
N ILE A 60 -5.78 10.10 1.19
CA ILE A 60 -6.81 9.73 0.19
C ILE A 60 -7.85 8.75 0.76
N SER A 61 -7.84 8.52 2.07
CA SER A 61 -8.73 7.55 2.71
C SER A 61 -10.20 7.99 2.82
N GLN A 62 -10.58 9.15 2.29
CA GLN A 62 -11.99 9.55 2.18
C GLN A 62 -12.46 9.73 0.72
N LEU A 63 -11.56 9.60 -0.26
CA LEU A 63 -11.91 9.76 -1.67
C LEU A 63 -12.66 8.54 -2.20
N SER A 64 -13.76 8.78 -2.91
CA SER A 64 -14.37 7.85 -3.84
C SER A 64 -13.43 7.56 -5.02
N VAL A 65 -13.77 6.57 -5.85
CA VAL A 65 -12.99 6.27 -7.07
C VAL A 65 -12.96 7.48 -8.00
N GLY A 66 -14.09 8.17 -8.16
CA GLY A 66 -14.20 9.35 -9.02
C GLY A 66 -13.32 10.50 -8.54
N GLU A 67 -13.41 10.86 -7.25
CA GLU A 67 -12.59 11.92 -6.64
C GLU A 67 -11.10 11.58 -6.69
N LEU A 68 -10.73 10.31 -6.45
CA LEU A 68 -9.33 9.89 -6.55
C LEU A 68 -8.81 10.01 -7.99
N MET A 69 -9.59 9.60 -8.99
CA MET A 69 -9.21 9.74 -10.39
C MET A 69 -9.08 11.20 -10.79
N HIS A 70 -10.02 12.06 -10.39
CA HIS A 70 -9.93 13.50 -10.64
C HIS A 70 -8.67 14.10 -10.00
N PHE A 71 -8.42 13.78 -8.72
CA PHE A 71 -7.24 14.25 -8.00
C PHE A 71 -5.93 13.87 -8.69
N VAL A 72 -5.82 12.64 -9.19
CA VAL A 72 -4.61 12.17 -9.88
C VAL A 72 -4.42 12.85 -11.24
N MET A 73 -5.52 13.15 -11.96
CA MET A 73 -5.45 13.76 -13.28
C MET A 73 -5.24 15.27 -13.24
N GLU A 74 -5.90 15.96 -12.31
CA GLU A 74 -5.94 17.43 -12.26
C GLU A 74 -5.08 18.03 -11.14
N GLY A 75 -4.72 17.23 -10.13
CA GLY A 75 -3.91 17.67 -8.98
C GLY A 75 -4.69 18.45 -7.92
N THR A 76 -6.02 18.54 -8.03
CA THR A 76 -6.91 19.28 -7.11
C THR A 76 -8.06 18.41 -6.61
N LEU A 77 -8.56 18.74 -5.41
CA LEU A 77 -9.81 18.21 -4.84
C LEU A 77 -10.77 19.40 -4.80
N GLU A 78 -11.81 19.40 -5.63
CA GLU A 78 -12.89 20.40 -5.57
C GLU A 78 -13.82 20.18 -4.37
#